data_AF-A0A6M1YD13-F1
#
_entry.id   AF-A0A6M1YD13-F1
#
_cell.length_a   1.000
_cell.length_b   1.000
_cell.length_c   1.000
_cell.angle_alpha   90.00
_cell.angle_beta   90.00
_cell.angle_gamma   90.00
#
_symmetry.space_group_name_H-M   'P 1'
#
loop_
_entity.id
_entity.type
_entity.pdbx_description
1 polymer ?
#
loop_
_entity_poly.entity_id
_entity_poly.type
_entity_poly.pdbx_seq_one_letter_code
_entity_poly.pdbx_strand_id
1 'polypeptide(L)'
;MHAIGAACVFAKIPVAPIYYVKRADGNRCGVFEEDPLENTRVLPHYNLLYVTAREYQYSAAEFGRLQRGLAEVIPNKWTPHFMWHVAIAAKPKGAEQTYFELALATYQKIMGRLRSEPKEGKSFRQMRVQTSA
;
A
#
# COMPACT_ATOMS: atom_id res chain seq x y z
N MET A 1 3.15 -8.06 -6.96
CA MET A 1 2.67 -7.15 -5.90
C MET A 1 3.43 -7.32 -4.60
N HIS A 2 3.47 -8.53 -4.04
CA HIS A 2 3.99 -8.82 -2.71
C HIS A 2 5.41 -8.28 -2.40
N ALA A 3 6.37 -8.41 -3.31
CA ALA A 3 7.73 -7.86 -3.09
C ALA A 3 7.75 -6.32 -3.02
N ILE A 4 7.03 -5.64 -3.91
CA ILE A 4 6.90 -4.18 -3.91
C ILE A 4 6.14 -3.72 -2.67
N GLY A 5 5.04 -4.40 -2.33
CA GLY A 5 4.28 -4.15 -1.10
C GLY A 5 5.15 -4.26 0.14
N ALA A 6 5.95 -5.32 0.25
CA ALA A 6 6.86 -5.55 1.36
C ALA A 6 7.93 -4.44 1.45
N ALA A 7 8.57 -4.10 0.33
CA ALA A 7 9.56 -3.03 0.28
C ALA A 7 8.97 -1.68 0.72
N CYS A 8 7.76 -1.36 0.26
CA CYS A 8 7.02 -0.17 0.69
C CYS A 8 6.71 -0.20 2.19
N VAL A 9 6.27 -1.33 2.75
CA VAL A 9 6.02 -1.47 4.19
C VAL A 9 7.30 -1.28 5.01
N PHE A 10 8.41 -1.91 4.61
CA PHE A 10 9.71 -1.72 5.29
C PHE A 10 10.16 -0.26 5.24
N ALA A 11 9.94 0.41 4.10
CA ALA A 11 10.26 1.82 3.92
C ALA A 11 9.21 2.79 4.52
N LYS A 12 8.09 2.26 5.02
CA LYS A 12 6.91 3.03 5.50
C LYS A 12 6.36 4.00 4.45
N ILE A 13 6.45 3.63 3.17
CA ILE A 13 5.94 4.39 2.02
C ILE A 13 4.56 3.85 1.65
N PRO A 14 3.51 4.70 1.53
CA PRO A 14 2.17 4.26 1.20
C PRO A 14 2.13 3.39 -0.07
N VAL A 15 1.42 2.27 0.00
CA VAL A 15 1.22 1.36 -1.13
C VAL A 15 -0.22 0.87 -1.14
N ALA A 16 -0.84 0.91 -2.31
CA ALA A 16 -2.20 0.43 -2.49
C ALA A 16 -2.19 -1.11 -2.58
N PRO A 17 -2.91 -1.83 -1.70
CA PRO A 17 -3.18 -3.25 -1.87
C PRO A 17 -4.05 -3.46 -3.14
N ILE A 18 -3.68 -4.40 -4.01
CA ILE A 18 -4.55 -4.80 -5.14
C ILE A 18 -5.61 -5.73 -4.61
N TYR A 19 -6.82 -5.25 -4.32
CA TYR A 19 -7.84 -6.07 -3.68
C TYR A 19 -8.49 -7.09 -4.63
N TYR A 20 -8.74 -6.68 -5.87
CA TYR A 20 -9.28 -7.56 -6.91
C TYR A 20 -8.54 -7.42 -8.23
N VAL A 21 -8.43 -8.52 -8.95
CA VAL A 21 -8.04 -8.53 -10.36
C VAL A 21 -9.14 -9.15 -11.20
N LYS A 22 -9.44 -8.54 -12.35
CA LYS A 22 -10.27 -9.16 -13.38
C LYS A 22 -9.38 -10.11 -14.17
N ARG A 23 -9.71 -11.39 -14.16
CA ARG A 23 -9.01 -12.44 -14.91
C ARG A 23 -9.41 -12.37 -16.39
N ALA A 24 -8.59 -13.00 -17.23
CA ALA A 24 -8.82 -13.06 -18.68
C ALA A 24 -10.12 -13.79 -19.05
N ASP A 25 -10.60 -14.68 -18.19
CA ASP A 25 -11.88 -15.40 -18.30
C ASP A 25 -13.11 -14.54 -17.89
N GLY A 26 -12.89 -13.28 -17.52
CA GLY A 26 -13.94 -12.36 -17.08
C GLY A 26 -14.31 -12.46 -15.59
N ASN A 27 -13.79 -13.46 -14.87
CA ASN A 27 -14.05 -13.64 -13.44
C ASN A 27 -13.24 -12.65 -12.60
N ARG A 28 -13.76 -12.32 -11.42
CA ARG A 28 -13.04 -11.53 -10.41
C ARG A 28 -12.38 -12.48 -9.41
N CYS A 29 -11.13 -12.21 -9.06
CA CYS A 29 -10.40 -12.95 -8.03
C CYS A 29 -9.91 -11.96 -6.96
N GLY A 30 -10.25 -12.23 -5.70
CA GLY A 30 -9.81 -11.47 -4.54
C GLY A 30 -8.38 -11.86 -4.18
N VAL A 31 -7.44 -10.92 -4.28
CA VAL A 31 -6.00 -11.21 -4.10
C VAL A 31 -5.66 -11.51 -2.63
N PHE A 32 -6.37 -10.88 -1.68
CA PHE A 32 -6.15 -11.06 -0.24
C PHE A 32 -7.17 -12.01 0.41
N GLU A 33 -8.17 -12.49 -0.34
CA GLU A 33 -9.27 -13.27 0.25
C GLU A 33 -8.86 -14.72 0.52
N GLU A 34 -7.88 -15.23 -0.24
CA GLU A 34 -7.43 -16.62 -0.16
C GLU A 34 -6.29 -16.83 0.85
N ASP A 35 -5.56 -15.78 1.26
CA ASP A 35 -4.49 -15.84 2.27
C ASP A 35 -5.02 -15.39 3.65
N PRO A 36 -5.03 -16.26 4.67
CA PRO A 36 -5.59 -15.92 6.00
C PRO A 36 -4.85 -14.79 6.72
N LEU A 37 -3.53 -14.66 6.52
CA LEU A 37 -2.73 -13.63 7.17
C LEU A 37 -3.06 -12.27 6.57
N GLU A 38 -3.13 -12.21 5.25
CA GLU A 38 -3.52 -11.03 4.48
C GLU A 38 -4.95 -10.59 4.79
N ASN A 39 -5.90 -11.54 4.80
CA ASN A 39 -7.29 -11.28 5.15
C ASN A 39 -7.42 -10.70 6.57
N THR A 40 -6.70 -11.27 7.53
CA THR A 40 -6.81 -10.84 8.94
C THR A 40 -6.10 -9.53 9.21
N ARG A 41 -4.92 -9.32 8.61
CA ARG A 41 -4.03 -8.22 8.98
C ARG A 41 -4.07 -7.04 8.02
N VAL A 42 -4.29 -7.26 6.72
CA VAL A 42 -4.19 -6.20 5.70
C VAL A 42 -5.57 -5.67 5.34
N LEU A 43 -6.53 -6.56 5.08
CA LEU A 43 -7.86 -6.21 4.60
C LEU A 43 -8.61 -5.19 5.51
N PRO A 44 -8.55 -5.28 6.85
CA PRO A 44 -9.20 -4.28 7.72
C PRO A 44 -8.69 -2.84 7.51
N HIS A 45 -7.51 -2.68 6.93
CA HIS A 45 -6.88 -1.39 6.69
C HIS A 45 -6.95 -0.94 5.22
N TYR A 46 -7.69 -1.65 4.37
CA TYR A 46 -7.77 -1.38 2.92
C TYR A 46 -8.03 0.09 2.60
N ASN A 47 -9.05 0.70 3.22
CA ASN A 47 -9.41 2.10 2.96
C ASN A 47 -8.28 3.07 3.29
N LEU A 48 -7.56 2.84 4.40
CA LEU A 48 -6.42 3.66 4.78
C LEU A 48 -5.30 3.54 3.74
N LEU A 49 -4.95 2.31 3.39
CA LEU A 49 -3.89 2.02 2.43
C LEU A 49 -4.20 2.61 1.04
N TYR A 50 -5.43 2.40 0.56
CA TYR A 50 -5.87 2.88 -0.74
C TYR A 50 -5.87 4.40 -0.82
N VAL A 51 -6.49 5.08 0.15
CA VAL A 51 -6.58 6.55 0.12
C VAL A 51 -5.20 7.17 0.29
N THR A 52 -4.39 6.69 1.23
CA THR A 52 -3.06 7.25 1.44
C THR A 52 -2.17 7.03 0.22
N ALA A 53 -2.16 5.85 -0.40
CA ALA A 53 -1.39 5.62 -1.61
C ALA A 53 -1.86 6.46 -2.82
N ARG A 54 -3.17 6.74 -2.91
CA ARG A 54 -3.73 7.55 -4.01
C ARG A 54 -3.37 9.03 -3.90
N GLU A 55 -3.41 9.57 -2.68
CA GLU A 55 -3.25 11.00 -2.43
C GLU A 55 -1.81 11.39 -2.06
N TYR A 56 -0.97 10.42 -1.68
CA TYR A 56 0.40 10.69 -1.26
C TYR A 56 1.27 11.12 -2.45
N GLN A 57 1.98 12.23 -2.29
CA GLN A 57 2.95 12.70 -3.27
C GLN A 57 4.31 12.05 -3.01
N TYR A 58 4.70 11.13 -3.90
CA TYR A 58 5.96 10.42 -3.83
C TYR A 58 7.13 11.29 -4.31
N SER A 59 8.23 11.27 -3.57
CA SER A 59 9.47 11.95 -3.94
C SER A 59 10.44 11.02 -4.70
N ALA A 60 11.32 11.60 -5.52
CA ALA A 60 12.39 10.83 -6.18
C ALA A 60 13.30 10.10 -5.18
N ALA A 61 13.54 10.70 -4.00
CA ALA A 61 14.32 10.08 -2.94
C ALA A 61 13.64 8.81 -2.39
N GLU A 62 12.32 8.79 -2.31
CA GLU A 62 11.54 7.61 -1.90
C GLU A 62 11.62 6.49 -2.93
N PHE A 63 11.49 6.82 -4.21
CA PHE A 63 11.73 5.85 -5.28
C PHE A 63 13.15 5.27 -5.23
N GLY A 64 14.16 6.11 -4.96
CA GLY A 64 15.52 5.64 -4.77
C GLY A 64 15.69 4.68 -3.58
N ARG A 65 14.98 4.91 -2.47
CA ARG A 65 14.96 3.98 -1.32
C ARG A 65 14.29 2.65 -1.68
N LEU A 66 13.14 2.70 -2.36
CA LEU A 66 12.43 1.50 -2.81
C LEU A 66 13.26 0.68 -3.79
N GLN A 67 13.92 1.33 -4.74
CA GLN A 67 14.78 0.67 -5.72
C GLN A 67 15.94 -0.07 -5.02
N ARG A 68 16.60 0.56 -4.05
CA ARG A 68 17.67 -0.09 -3.27
C ARG A 68 17.14 -1.30 -2.48
N GLY A 69 16.02 -1.13 -1.77
CA GLY A 69 15.42 -2.24 -1.02
C GLY A 69 14.98 -3.40 -1.91
N LEU A 70 14.42 -3.11 -3.09
CA LEU A 70 14.09 -4.16 -4.06
C LEU A 70 15.34 -4.82 -4.64
N ALA A 71 16.38 -4.06 -4.96
CA ALA A 71 17.65 -4.60 -5.48
C ALA A 71 18.37 -5.50 -4.47
N GLU A 72 18.19 -5.27 -3.16
CA GLU A 72 18.72 -6.15 -2.12
C GLU A 72 17.93 -7.46 -2.01
N VAL A 73 16.62 -7.44 -2.24
CA VAL A 73 15.78 -8.63 -1.98
C VAL A 73 15.51 -9.47 -3.23
N ILE A 74 15.43 -8.88 -4.43
CA ILE A 74 15.26 -9.61 -5.69
C ILE A 74 16.33 -10.69 -5.93
N PRO A 75 17.64 -10.46 -5.68
CA PRO A 75 18.66 -11.50 -5.86
C PRO A 75 18.67 -12.53 -4.71
N ASN A 76 17.98 -12.29 -3.60
CA ASN A 76 17.84 -13.25 -2.52
C ASN A 76 16.79 -14.32 -2.91
N LYS A 77 16.97 -15.57 -2.46
CA LYS A 77 16.07 -16.71 -2.75
C LYS A 77 14.67 -16.59 -2.10
N TRP A 78 14.30 -15.41 -1.63
CA TRP A 78 13.01 -15.17 -0.98
C TRP A 78 11.93 -15.05 -2.05
N THR A 79 10.82 -15.78 -1.86
CA THR A 79 9.66 -15.57 -2.72
C THR A 79 9.02 -14.23 -2.38
N PRO A 80 8.42 -13.51 -3.35
CA PRO A 80 7.67 -12.29 -3.07
C PRO A 80 6.64 -12.46 -1.94
N HIS A 81 5.98 -13.61 -1.88
CA HIS A 81 4.99 -13.94 -0.85
C HIS A 81 5.62 -14.03 0.54
N PHE A 82 6.76 -14.72 0.66
CA PHE A 82 7.49 -14.81 1.92
C PHE A 82 7.91 -13.43 2.42
N MET A 83 8.42 -12.55 1.55
CA MET A 83 8.76 -11.18 1.93
C MET A 83 7.57 -10.42 2.51
N TRP A 84 6.40 -10.58 1.88
CA TRP A 84 5.19 -9.90 2.32
C TRP A 84 4.70 -10.42 3.67
N HIS A 85 4.75 -11.73 3.89
CA HIS A 85 4.45 -12.32 5.19
C HIS A 85 5.39 -11.81 6.28
N VAL A 86 6.68 -11.68 5.99
CA VAL A 86 7.65 -11.05 6.91
C VAL A 86 7.26 -9.60 7.18
N ALA A 87 6.90 -8.82 6.15
CA ALA A 87 6.47 -7.44 6.33
C ALA A 87 5.22 -7.33 7.20
N ILE A 88 4.29 -8.28 7.12
CA ILE A 88 3.05 -8.29 7.92
C ILE A 88 3.30 -8.75 9.36
N ALA A 89 4.02 -9.85 9.54
CA ALA A 89 4.03 -10.62 10.79
C ALA A 89 5.32 -10.46 11.61
N ALA A 90 6.45 -10.10 10.98
CA ALA A 90 7.71 -9.98 11.70
C ALA A 90 7.82 -8.63 12.41
N LYS A 91 8.51 -8.65 13.55
CA LYS A 91 8.89 -7.45 14.30
C LYS A 91 10.35 -7.10 14.02
N PRO A 92 10.68 -5.82 13.82
CA PRO A 92 12.07 -5.37 13.88
C PRO A 92 12.71 -5.74 15.23
N LYS A 93 14.03 -5.91 15.24
CA LYS A 93 14.77 -6.24 16.46
C LYS A 93 14.50 -5.19 17.56
N GLY A 94 13.99 -5.65 18.70
CA GLY A 94 13.68 -4.79 19.85
C GLY A 94 12.40 -3.97 19.73
N ALA A 95 11.57 -4.21 18.71
CA ALA A 95 10.28 -3.54 18.55
C ALA A 95 9.12 -4.41 19.05
N GLU A 96 8.12 -3.77 19.66
CA GLU A 96 6.88 -4.41 20.08
C GLU A 96 5.87 -4.60 18.94
N GLN A 97 6.00 -3.81 17.87
CA GLN A 97 5.09 -3.78 16.73
C GLN A 97 5.71 -4.44 15.50
N THR A 98 4.87 -4.96 14.60
CA THR A 98 5.34 -5.49 13.31
C THR A 98 5.77 -4.37 12.36
N TYR A 99 6.50 -4.72 11.30
CA TYR A 99 6.82 -3.76 10.23
C TYR A 99 5.56 -3.11 9.64
N PHE A 100 4.50 -3.90 9.45
CA PHE A 100 3.23 -3.41 8.94
C PHE A 100 2.51 -2.47 9.90
N GLU A 101 2.47 -2.80 11.21
CA GLU A 101 1.87 -1.91 12.22
C GLU A 101 2.61 -0.56 12.29
N LEU A 102 3.94 -0.58 12.20
CA LEU A 102 4.75 0.63 12.12
C LEU A 102 4.46 1.46 10.85
N ALA A 103 4.20 0.80 9.72
CA ALA A 103 3.82 1.47 8.48
C ALA A 103 2.40 2.07 8.57
N LEU A 104 1.44 1.33 9.16
CA LEU A 104 0.07 1.82 9.38
C LEU A 104 0.05 3.10 10.22
N ALA A 105 0.87 3.18 11.26
CA ALA A 105 1.00 4.39 12.07
C ALA A 105 1.47 5.60 11.22
N THR A 106 2.38 5.39 10.28
CA THR A 106 2.79 6.44 9.31
C THR A 106 1.63 6.82 8.39
N TYR A 107 0.90 5.84 7.85
CA TYR A 107 -0.21 6.09 6.94
C TYR A 107 -1.35 6.85 7.63
N GLN A 108 -1.63 6.55 8.90
CA GLN A 108 -2.58 7.31 9.71
C GLN A 108 -2.17 8.78 9.86
N LYS A 109 -0.88 9.06 10.06
CA LYS A 109 -0.36 10.44 10.11
C LYS A 109 -0.52 11.16 8.77
N ILE A 110 -0.23 10.47 7.66
CA ILE A 110 -0.43 10.99 6.30
C ILE A 110 -1.91 11.30 6.07
N MET A 111 -2.81 10.37 6.42
CA MET A 111 -4.26 10.55 6.31
C MET A 111 -4.75 11.73 7.15
N GLY A 112 -4.19 11.93 8.35
CA GLY A 112 -4.46 13.08 9.18
C GLY A 112 -4.10 14.39 8.47
N ARG A 113 -2.88 14.47 7.91
CA ARG A 113 -2.43 15.65 7.14
C ARG A 113 -3.33 15.94 5.94
N LEU A 114 -3.63 14.91 5.14
CA LEU A 114 -4.51 15.03 3.97
C LEU A 114 -5.92 15.52 4.32
N ARG A 115 -6.41 15.27 5.55
CA ARG A 115 -7.70 15.77 6.03
C ARG A 115 -7.63 17.22 6.53
N SER A 116 -6.48 17.66 7.01
CA SER A 116 -6.25 18.98 7.59
C SER A 116 -5.79 20.02 6.55
N GLU A 117 -5.20 19.59 5.44
CA GLU A 117 -4.85 20.48 4.34
C GLU A 117 -6.14 21.06 3.72
N PRO A 118 -6.25 22.39 3.56
CA PRO A 118 -7.35 22.99 2.83
C PRO A 118 -7.40 22.34 1.45
N LYS A 119 -8.55 21.75 1.09
CA LYS A 119 -8.75 21.28 -0.27
C LYS A 119 -8.75 22.51 -1.17
N GLU A 120 -7.59 22.91 -1.69
CA GLU A 120 -7.50 23.90 -2.74
C GLU A 120 -8.33 23.39 -3.92
N GLY A 121 -9.57 23.88 -4.01
CA GLY A 121 -10.26 24.16 -5.25
C GLY A 121 -10.39 23.04 -6.28
N LYS A 122 -10.63 21.78 -5.89
CA LYS A 122 -11.26 20.81 -6.83
C LYS A 122 -12.42 20.09 -6.16
N SER A 123 -13.56 20.77 -6.17
CA SER A 123 -14.87 20.18 -5.95
C SER A 123 -15.10 19.07 -6.97
N PHE A 124 -15.16 17.82 -6.51
CA PHE A 124 -15.52 16.63 -7.28
C PHE A 124 -16.96 16.67 -7.86
N ARG A 125 -17.68 17.80 -7.74
CA ARG A 125 -19.04 18.00 -8.27
C ARG A 125 -19.10 18.60 -9.68
N GLN A 126 -17.98 18.93 -10.35
CA GLN A 126 -18.02 19.56 -11.68
C GLN A 126 -17.65 18.68 -12.89
N MET A 127 -17.37 17.38 -12.73
CA MET A 127 -17.18 16.46 -13.87
C MET A 127 -18.48 15.75 -14.31
N ARG A 128 -19.62 16.44 -14.29
CA ARG A 128 -20.88 15.91 -14.86
C ARG A 128 -21.74 16.98 -15.53
N VAL A 129 -21.15 17.96 -16.20
CA VAL A 129 -21.83 18.72 -17.25
C VAL A 129 -20.76 19.15 -18.26
N GLN A 130 -20.60 18.38 -19.33
CA GLN A 130 -20.14 18.78 -20.67
C GLN A 130 -19.79 17.52 -21.47
N THR A 131 -20.80 16.70 -21.73
CA THR A 131 -20.93 16.05 -23.03
C THR A 131 -22.10 16.74 -23.70
N SER A 132 -21.79 17.78 -24.48
CA SER A 132 -22.72 18.42 -25.41
C SER A 132 -22.11 18.27 -26.79
N ALA A 133 -22.72 17.40 -27.60
CA ALA A 133 -22.94 17.52 -29.04
C ALA A 133 -23.65 16.24 -29.50
#